data_AF-A0A933UHA2-F1
#
_entry.id   AF-A0A933UHA2-F1
#
_cell.length_a   1.000
_cell.length_b   1.000
_cell.length_c   1.000
_cell.angle_alpha   90.00
_cell.angle_beta   90.00
_cell.angle_gamma   90.00
#
_symmetry.space_group_name_H-M   'P 1'
#
loop_
_entity.id
_entity.type
_entity.pdbx_description
1 polymer ?
#
loop_
_entity_poly.entity_id
_entity_poly.type
_entity_poly.pdbx_seq_one_letter_code
_entity_poly.pdbx_strand_id
1 'polypeptide(L)'
;MKQILLLGGVAALLVIALLMGLVLWAYLGSVRQRRGLYAKIKPVIADLEKGRVVPTEQLEQLAADAETRNLLRRELQRIGRSELFPQRYGSLAAMAESDLVVWLLHPNELAAKPDQIEVAKVIERQEGTPSKTDVFFVFRFRTLPPHWHAKDGWMAGVAGPYVEGEDDDRLERIVFSRFEAFDKRTPEEHLVEIEKLVSRK
;
A
#
# COMPACT_ATOMS: atom_id res chain seq x y z
N MET A 1 -13.54 7.55 50.52
CA MET A 1 -12.64 6.55 49.88
C MET A 1 -13.34 5.61 48.90
N LYS A 2 -14.37 4.83 49.30
CA LYS A 2 -15.06 3.88 48.38
C LYS A 2 -15.62 4.52 47.10
N GLN A 3 -16.23 5.70 47.17
CA GLN A 3 -16.78 6.39 45.99
C GLN A 3 -15.70 6.88 45.00
N ILE A 4 -14.54 7.33 45.49
CA ILE A 4 -13.42 7.78 44.65
C ILE A 4 -12.79 6.59 43.89
N LEU A 5 -12.67 5.43 44.55
CA LEU A 5 -12.19 4.19 43.92
C LEU A 5 -13.18 3.67 42.86
N LEU A 6 -14.49 3.80 43.10
CA LEU A 6 -15.52 3.40 42.13
C LEU A 6 -15.49 4.31 40.87
N LEU A 7 -15.39 5.62 41.07
CA LEU A 7 -15.28 6.61 39.98
C LEU A 7 -14.02 6.41 39.13
N GLY A 8 -12.87 6.14 39.77
CA GLY A 8 -11.63 5.82 39.06
C GLY A 8 -11.72 4.53 38.24
N GLY A 9 -12.37 3.49 38.77
CA GLY A 9 -12.59 2.23 38.05
C GLY A 9 -13.48 2.39 36.82
N VAL A 10 -14.57 3.16 36.93
CA VAL A 10 -15.47 3.43 35.79
C VAL A 10 -14.76 4.25 34.71
N ALA A 11 -14.00 5.28 35.10
CA ALA A 11 -13.24 6.08 34.13
C ALA A 11 -12.21 5.24 33.37
N ALA A 12 -11.48 4.36 34.07
CA ALA A 12 -10.53 3.45 33.43
C ALA A 12 -11.21 2.48 32.44
N LEU A 13 -12.36 1.92 32.80
CA LEU A 13 -13.14 1.04 31.91
C LEU A 13 -13.64 1.78 30.66
N LEU A 14 -14.08 3.03 30.79
CA LEU A 14 -14.51 3.83 29.65
C LEU A 14 -13.35 4.12 28.69
N VAL A 15 -12.15 4.42 29.22
CA VAL A 15 -10.95 4.61 28.40
C VAL A 15 -10.58 3.32 27.67
N ILE A 16 -10.60 2.18 28.35
CA ILE A 16 -10.32 0.87 27.72
C ILE A 16 -11.35 0.56 26.64
N ALA A 17 -12.64 0.78 26.90
CA ALA A 17 -13.70 0.57 25.91
C ALA A 17 -13.53 1.47 24.68
N LEU A 18 -13.16 2.73 24.87
CA LEU A 18 -12.87 3.66 23.77
C LEU A 18 -11.68 3.17 22.94
N LEU A 19 -10.59 2.76 23.58
CA LEU A 19 -9.40 2.24 22.89
C LEU A 19 -9.70 0.95 22.11
N MET A 20 -10.44 0.02 22.71
CA MET A 20 -10.89 -1.19 22.01
C MET A 20 -11.80 -0.86 20.82
N GLY A 21 -12.70 0.12 20.99
CA GLY A 21 -13.55 0.61 19.91
C GLY A 21 -12.75 1.17 18.74
N LEU A 22 -11.70 1.95 19.01
CA LEU A 22 -10.79 2.50 17.99
C LEU A 22 -10.01 1.40 17.26
N VAL A 23 -9.47 0.42 17.99
CA VAL A 23 -8.76 -0.73 17.41
C VAL A 23 -9.68 -1.56 16.52
N LEU A 24 -10.90 -1.85 16.99
CA LEU A 24 -11.89 -2.59 16.22
C LEU A 24 -12.32 -1.82 14.97
N TRP A 25 -12.54 -0.51 15.08
CA TRP A 25 -12.88 0.35 13.94
C TRP A 25 -11.79 0.34 12.86
N ALA A 26 -10.53 0.52 13.27
CA ALA A 26 -9.39 0.44 12.35
C ALA A 26 -9.33 -0.93 11.66
N TYR A 27 -9.43 -2.02 12.43
CA TYR A 27 -9.44 -3.39 11.90
C TYR A 27 -10.56 -3.64 10.89
N LEU A 28 -11.79 -3.25 11.22
CA LEU A 28 -12.95 -3.41 10.34
C LEU A 28 -12.80 -2.57 9.07
N GLY A 29 -12.22 -1.37 9.17
CA GLY A 29 -11.87 -0.54 8.03
C GLY A 29 -10.90 -1.24 7.07
N SER A 30 -9.80 -1.80 7.57
CA SER A 30 -8.83 -2.55 6.75
C SER A 30 -9.45 -3.81 6.11
N VAL A 31 -10.35 -4.50 6.84
CA VAL A 31 -11.09 -5.65 6.27
C VAL A 31 -12.01 -5.20 5.15
N ARG A 32 -12.74 -4.10 5.32
CA ARG A 32 -13.64 -3.55 4.30
C ARG A 32 -12.88 -3.14 3.04
N GLN A 33 -11.75 -2.44 3.20
CA GLN A 33 -10.87 -2.04 2.10
C GLN A 33 -10.40 -3.26 1.31
N ARG A 34 -9.83 -4.27 1.99
CA ARG A 34 -9.37 -5.51 1.33
C ARG A 34 -10.49 -6.23 0.59
N ARG A 35 -11.67 -6.35 1.20
CA ARG A 35 -12.84 -6.95 0.53
C ARG A 35 -13.23 -6.16 -0.73
N GLY A 36 -13.17 -4.83 -0.69
CA GLY A 36 -13.42 -3.97 -1.84
C GLY A 36 -12.46 -4.24 -3.00
N LEU A 37 -11.15 -4.26 -2.71
CA LEU A 37 -10.11 -4.57 -3.71
C LEU A 37 -10.29 -5.96 -4.31
N TYR A 38 -10.49 -6.98 -3.47
CA TYR A 38 -10.75 -8.35 -3.94
C TYR A 38 -12.05 -8.45 -4.76
N ALA A 39 -13.10 -7.71 -4.42
CA ALA A 39 -14.35 -7.73 -5.18
C ALA A 39 -14.17 -7.23 -6.63
N LYS A 40 -13.22 -6.31 -6.88
CA LYS A 40 -12.94 -5.80 -8.24
C LYS A 40 -12.40 -6.89 -9.17
N ILE A 41 -11.50 -7.75 -8.68
CA ILE A 41 -10.82 -8.75 -9.51
C ILE A 41 -11.47 -10.14 -9.45
N LYS A 42 -12.22 -10.45 -8.38
CA LYS A 42 -12.78 -11.78 -8.12
C LYS A 42 -13.60 -12.35 -9.29
N PRO A 43 -14.45 -11.60 -10.00
CA PRO A 43 -15.20 -12.15 -11.13
C PRO A 43 -14.28 -12.69 -12.23
N VAL A 44 -13.24 -11.92 -12.58
CA VAL A 44 -12.24 -12.30 -13.59
C VAL A 44 -11.49 -13.57 -13.18
N ILE A 45 -10.97 -13.59 -11.95
CA ILE A 45 -10.22 -14.76 -11.45
C ILE A 45 -11.12 -16.00 -11.41
N ALA A 46 -12.37 -15.87 -10.94
CA ALA A 46 -13.30 -17.00 -10.86
C ALA A 46 -13.71 -17.55 -12.24
N ASP A 47 -13.78 -16.70 -13.27
CA ASP A 47 -14.03 -17.15 -14.64
C ASP A 47 -12.80 -17.88 -15.22
N LEU A 48 -11.59 -17.36 -14.98
CA LEU A 48 -10.34 -18.00 -15.40
C LEU A 48 -10.11 -19.35 -14.72
N GLU A 49 -10.40 -19.48 -13.42
CA GLU A 49 -10.34 -20.75 -12.67
C GLU A 49 -11.31 -21.81 -13.24
N LYS A 50 -12.43 -21.38 -13.84
CA LYS A 50 -13.39 -22.26 -14.53
C LYS A 50 -13.03 -22.53 -15.99
N GLY A 51 -11.86 -22.07 -16.45
CA GLY A 51 -11.42 -22.21 -17.83
C GLY A 51 -12.20 -21.35 -18.83
N ARG A 52 -12.94 -20.34 -18.37
CA ARG A 52 -13.65 -19.42 -19.26
C ARG A 52 -12.68 -18.40 -19.84
N VAL A 53 -13.02 -17.91 -21.03
CA VAL A 53 -12.28 -16.84 -21.70
C VAL A 53 -12.72 -15.50 -21.13
N VAL A 54 -11.75 -14.71 -20.67
CA VAL A 54 -11.95 -13.33 -20.25
C VAL A 54 -11.43 -12.40 -21.34
N PRO A 55 -12.17 -11.34 -21.73
CA PRO A 55 -11.69 -10.37 -22.71
C PRO A 55 -10.38 -9.71 -22.27
N THR A 56 -9.42 -9.59 -23.18
CA THR A 56 -8.12 -8.93 -22.92
C THR A 56 -8.31 -7.51 -22.38
N GLU A 57 -9.30 -6.76 -22.89
CA GLU A 57 -9.60 -5.40 -22.41
C GLU A 57 -9.89 -5.36 -20.90
N GLN A 58 -10.56 -6.38 -20.35
CA GLN A 58 -10.87 -6.44 -18.93
C GLN A 58 -9.62 -6.67 -18.08
N LEU A 59 -8.70 -7.52 -18.54
CA LEU A 59 -7.39 -7.71 -17.91
C LEU A 59 -6.54 -6.44 -17.99
N GLU A 60 -6.58 -5.76 -19.13
CA GLU A 60 -5.89 -4.49 -19.36
C GLU A 60 -6.41 -3.38 -18.43
N GLN A 61 -7.73 -3.26 -18.25
CA GLN A 61 -8.32 -2.29 -17.31
C GLN A 61 -7.89 -2.55 -15.87
N LEU A 62 -7.90 -3.82 -15.43
CA LEU A 62 -7.49 -4.20 -14.07
C LEU A 62 -5.97 -4.06 -13.85
N ALA A 63 -5.15 -4.29 -14.87
CA ALA A 63 -3.71 -4.10 -14.79
C ALA A 63 -3.31 -2.61 -14.87
N ALA A 64 -4.09 -1.79 -15.57
CA ALA A 64 -3.89 -0.35 -15.64
C ALA A 64 -4.18 0.35 -14.31
N ASP A 65 -5.18 -0.09 -13.54
CA ASP A 65 -5.52 0.51 -12.24
C ASP A 65 -4.53 0.08 -11.14
N ALA A 66 -3.81 1.06 -10.58
CA ALA A 66 -2.86 0.86 -9.49
C ALA A 66 -3.49 0.19 -8.24
N GLU A 67 -4.81 0.28 -8.03
CA GLU A 67 -5.46 -0.43 -6.93
C GLU A 67 -5.53 -1.95 -7.13
N THR A 68 -5.59 -2.41 -8.37
CA THR A 68 -5.81 -3.82 -8.71
C THR A 68 -4.62 -4.49 -9.38
N ARG A 69 -3.67 -3.72 -9.92
CA ARG A 69 -2.54 -4.21 -10.71
C ARG A 69 -1.74 -5.34 -10.03
N ASN A 70 -1.19 -5.10 -8.83
CA ASN A 70 -0.41 -6.12 -8.13
C ASN A 70 -1.28 -7.28 -7.66
N LEU A 71 -2.52 -7.00 -7.26
CA LEU A 71 -3.47 -8.03 -6.84
C LEU A 71 -3.83 -8.96 -8.01
N LEU A 72 -4.08 -8.43 -9.20
CA LEU A 72 -4.31 -9.20 -10.42
C LEU A 72 -3.09 -10.06 -10.76
N ARG A 73 -1.89 -9.46 -10.79
CA ARG A 73 -0.65 -10.20 -11.08
C ARG A 73 -0.47 -11.40 -10.15
N ARG A 74 -0.62 -11.17 -8.84
CA ARG A 74 -0.49 -12.22 -7.82
C ARG A 74 -1.54 -13.32 -7.98
N GLU A 75 -2.80 -12.95 -8.21
CA GLU A 75 -3.85 -13.95 -8.38
C GLU A 75 -3.69 -14.76 -9.68
N LEU A 76 -3.26 -14.13 -10.78
CA LEU A 76 -2.93 -14.83 -12.02
C LEU A 76 -1.78 -15.82 -11.81
N GLN A 77 -0.72 -15.42 -11.09
CA GLN A 77 0.37 -16.32 -10.71
C GLN A 77 -0.12 -17.48 -9.84
N ARG A 78 -0.97 -17.21 -8.84
CA ARG A 78 -1.55 -18.22 -7.96
C ARG A 78 -2.33 -19.29 -8.73
N ILE A 79 -3.07 -18.91 -9.77
CA ILE A 79 -3.84 -19.85 -10.60
C ILE A 79 -3.05 -20.42 -11.78
N GLY A 80 -1.74 -20.13 -11.89
CA GLY A 80 -0.89 -20.63 -12.97
C GLY A 80 -1.19 -20.01 -14.34
N ARG A 81 -1.71 -18.77 -14.38
CA ARG A 81 -2.12 -18.03 -15.58
C ARG A 81 -1.36 -16.70 -15.75
N SER A 82 -0.10 -16.65 -15.33
CA SER A 82 0.75 -15.43 -15.37
C SER A 82 0.89 -14.85 -16.78
N GLU A 83 0.79 -15.69 -17.82
CA GLU A 83 0.85 -15.29 -19.23
C GLU A 83 -0.28 -14.33 -19.65
N LEU A 84 -1.36 -14.26 -18.86
CA LEU A 84 -2.47 -13.35 -19.10
C LEU A 84 -2.22 -11.93 -18.57
N PHE A 85 -1.17 -11.71 -17.76
CA PHE A 85 -0.89 -10.39 -17.22
C PHE A 85 -0.32 -9.47 -18.33
N PRO A 86 -0.91 -8.29 -18.58
CA PRO A 86 -0.39 -7.39 -19.60
C PRO A 86 0.98 -6.81 -19.23
N GLN A 87 2.03 -7.24 -19.94
CA GLN A 87 3.43 -6.91 -19.61
C GLN A 87 3.73 -5.41 -19.55
N ARG A 88 3.01 -4.58 -20.33
CA ARG A 88 3.16 -3.11 -20.31
C ARG A 88 2.88 -2.47 -18.95
N TYR A 89 2.15 -3.16 -18.08
CA TYR A 89 1.88 -2.70 -16.71
C TYR A 89 2.76 -3.39 -15.67
N GLY A 90 3.73 -4.21 -16.07
CA GLY A 90 4.54 -5.04 -15.19
C GLY A 90 5.90 -4.47 -14.79
N SER A 91 6.20 -3.21 -15.11
CA SER A 91 7.47 -2.59 -14.71
C SER A 91 7.58 -2.48 -13.19
N LEU A 92 8.79 -2.55 -12.64
CA LEU A 92 9.03 -2.39 -11.19
C LEU A 92 8.43 -1.11 -10.64
N ALA A 93 8.55 0.01 -11.37
CA ALA A 93 7.95 1.28 -10.99
C ALA A 93 6.41 1.21 -10.90
N ALA A 94 5.76 0.52 -11.86
CA ALA A 94 4.31 0.33 -11.83
C ALA A 94 3.87 -0.60 -10.70
N MET A 95 4.67 -1.60 -10.34
CA MET A 95 4.40 -2.45 -9.18
C MET A 95 4.55 -1.67 -7.88
N ALA A 96 5.60 -0.85 -7.77
CA ALA A 96 5.85 0.00 -6.62
C ALA A 96 4.75 1.05 -6.42
N GLU A 97 4.27 1.64 -7.50
CA GLU A 97 3.12 2.56 -7.46
C GLU A 97 1.86 1.83 -6.96
N SER A 98 1.58 0.61 -7.45
CA SER A 98 0.42 -0.17 -7.03
C SER A 98 0.47 -0.53 -5.55
N ASP A 99 1.64 -0.95 -5.05
CA ASP A 99 1.86 -1.21 -3.63
C ASP A 99 1.59 0.04 -2.78
N LEU A 100 2.16 1.19 -3.18
CA LEU A 100 1.96 2.45 -2.45
C LEU A 100 0.49 2.92 -2.50
N VAL A 101 -0.19 2.79 -3.63
CA VAL A 101 -1.62 3.13 -3.72
C VAL A 101 -2.47 2.24 -2.81
N VAL A 102 -2.21 0.93 -2.77
CA VAL A 102 -2.90 0.01 -1.85
C VAL A 102 -2.61 0.34 -0.39
N TRP A 103 -1.38 0.74 -0.06
CA TRP A 103 -1.02 1.24 1.28
C TRP A 103 -1.82 2.50 1.63
N LEU A 104 -1.83 3.51 0.75
CA LEU A 104 -2.53 4.78 0.97
C LEU A 104 -4.04 4.62 1.15
N LEU A 105 -4.65 3.62 0.52
CA LEU A 105 -6.07 3.30 0.71
C LEU A 105 -6.43 2.85 2.13
N HIS A 106 -5.44 2.55 2.99
CA HIS A 106 -5.70 2.15 4.37
C HIS A 106 -6.39 3.29 5.16
N PRO A 107 -7.38 3.00 6.04
CA PRO A 107 -8.12 4.05 6.77
C PRO A 107 -7.27 4.94 7.67
N ASN A 108 -6.14 4.43 8.14
CA ASN A 108 -5.18 5.21 8.95
C ASN A 108 -4.11 5.93 8.11
N GLU A 109 -4.16 5.76 6.78
CA GLU A 109 -3.30 6.46 5.84
C GLU A 109 -4.14 7.55 5.14
N LEU A 110 -4.21 7.53 3.81
CA LEU A 110 -4.98 8.50 3.03
C LEU A 110 -6.48 8.13 2.96
N ALA A 111 -6.83 6.87 3.24
CA ALA A 111 -8.17 6.29 3.09
C ALA A 111 -8.77 6.48 1.67
N ALA A 112 -7.94 6.80 0.69
CA ALA A 112 -8.31 7.12 -0.68
C ALA A 112 -7.12 6.86 -1.62
N LYS A 113 -7.42 6.74 -2.91
CA LYS A 113 -6.40 6.81 -3.97
C LYS A 113 -5.94 8.28 -4.09
N PRO A 114 -4.63 8.55 -4.21
CA PRO A 114 -4.19 9.91 -4.50
C PRO A 114 -4.67 10.36 -5.88
N ASP A 115 -5.02 11.63 -6.03
CA ASP A 115 -5.39 12.21 -7.32
C ASP A 115 -4.19 12.27 -8.27
N GLN A 116 -2.99 12.42 -7.71
CA GLN A 116 -1.73 12.43 -8.46
C GLN A 116 -0.63 11.72 -7.68
N ILE A 117 0.17 10.94 -8.40
CA ILE A 117 1.31 10.20 -7.89
C ILE A 117 2.39 10.15 -8.97
N GLU A 118 3.63 10.43 -8.58
CA GLU A 118 4.77 10.51 -9.50
C GLU A 118 6.01 9.89 -8.84
N VAL A 119 6.81 9.15 -9.61
CA VAL A 119 8.14 8.72 -9.16
C VAL A 119 9.04 9.96 -9.11
N ALA A 120 9.47 10.33 -7.91
CA ALA A 120 10.40 11.44 -7.73
C ALA A 120 11.86 10.96 -7.84
N LYS A 121 12.15 9.75 -7.37
CA LYS A 121 13.49 9.17 -7.43
C LYS A 121 13.45 7.64 -7.37
N VAL A 122 14.36 7.01 -8.11
CA VAL A 122 14.73 5.60 -7.94
C VAL A 122 16.09 5.56 -7.23
N ILE A 123 16.19 4.80 -6.14
CA ILE A 123 17.40 4.65 -5.34
C ILE A 123 17.79 3.18 -5.36
N GLU A 124 18.99 2.88 -5.84
CA GLU A 124 19.54 1.53 -5.89
C GLU A 124 20.60 1.38 -4.78
N ARG A 125 20.57 0.26 -4.07
CA ARG A 125 21.57 -0.10 -3.05
C ARG A 125 22.05 -1.53 -3.26
N GLN A 126 23.34 -1.74 -3.11
CA GLN A 126 23.93 -3.08 -3.16
C GLN A 126 23.92 -3.66 -1.73
N GLU A 127 23.24 -4.79 -1.52
CA GLU A 127 23.21 -5.50 -0.24
C GLU A 127 23.75 -6.94 -0.37
N GLY A 128 24.47 -7.40 0.67
CA GLY A 128 24.91 -8.79 0.81
C GLY A 128 26.11 -9.23 -0.05
N THR A 129 26.43 -10.53 0.03
CA THR A 129 27.46 -11.21 -0.76
C THR A 129 26.93 -12.59 -1.21
N PRO A 130 26.77 -12.88 -2.51
CA PRO A 130 26.93 -11.94 -3.63
C PRO A 130 25.91 -10.81 -3.57
N SER A 131 26.29 -9.63 -4.06
CA SER A 131 25.49 -8.41 -3.94
C SER A 131 24.19 -8.50 -4.75
N LYS A 132 23.06 -8.32 -4.07
CA LYS A 132 21.76 -8.05 -4.69
C LYS A 132 21.55 -6.54 -4.79
N THR A 133 20.94 -6.10 -5.89
CA THR A 133 20.55 -4.69 -6.04
C THR A 133 19.14 -4.51 -5.52
N ASP A 134 19.02 -3.87 -4.38
CA ASP A 134 17.77 -3.42 -3.81
C ASP A 134 17.37 -2.08 -4.43
N VAL A 135 16.16 -2.03 -4.99
CA VAL A 135 15.60 -0.86 -5.67
C VAL A 135 14.48 -0.28 -4.81
N PHE A 136 14.59 1.01 -4.48
CA PHE A 136 13.59 1.77 -3.76
C PHE A 136 13.01 2.85 -4.67
N PHE A 137 11.70 2.99 -4.64
CA PHE A 137 10.98 4.05 -5.34
C PHE A 137 10.50 5.07 -4.33
N VAL A 138 10.97 6.31 -4.47
CA VAL A 138 10.47 7.45 -3.74
C VAL A 138 9.45 8.15 -4.63
N PHE A 139 8.23 8.25 -4.13
CA PHE A 139 7.11 8.89 -4.78
C PHE A 139 6.80 10.22 -4.11
N ARG A 140 6.28 11.15 -4.92
CA ARG A 140 5.45 12.23 -4.41
C ARG A 140 4.01 11.99 -4.81
N PHE A 141 3.08 12.25 -3.91
CA PHE A 141 1.65 12.12 -4.18
C PHE A 141 0.85 13.25 -3.52
N ARG A 142 -0.37 13.51 -4.01
CA ARG A 142 -1.27 14.49 -3.41
C ARG A 142 -2.73 14.15 -3.64
N THR A 143 -3.59 14.80 -2.86
CA THR A 143 -5.03 14.84 -3.07
C THR A 143 -5.49 16.26 -3.40
N LEU A 144 -6.64 16.38 -4.04
CA LEU A 144 -7.30 17.63 -4.35
C LEU A 144 -8.55 17.81 -3.46
N PRO A 145 -9.08 19.03 -3.31
CA PRO A 145 -10.35 19.23 -2.61
C PRO A 145 -11.46 18.35 -3.22
N PRO A 146 -12.37 17.78 -2.40
CA PRO A 146 -12.63 18.11 -0.99
C PRO A 146 -11.86 17.24 0.03
N HIS A 147 -10.84 16.49 -0.39
CA HIS A 147 -10.11 15.60 0.51
C HIS A 147 -9.40 16.38 1.64
N TRP A 148 -9.37 15.85 2.87
CA TRP A 148 -8.85 16.58 4.03
C TRP A 148 -7.33 16.81 3.97
N HIS A 149 -6.60 15.96 3.25
CA HIS A 149 -5.17 16.13 2.96
C HIS A 149 -4.88 17.05 1.76
N ALA A 150 -5.88 17.64 1.12
CA ALA A 150 -5.65 18.54 -0.03
C ALA A 150 -4.81 19.77 0.35
N LYS A 151 -4.93 20.23 1.60
CA LYS A 151 -4.15 21.35 2.15
C LYS A 151 -2.66 21.03 2.34
N ASP A 152 -2.30 19.75 2.40
CA ASP A 152 -0.93 19.31 2.68
C ASP A 152 -0.07 19.29 1.39
N GLY A 153 -0.70 19.42 0.22
CA GLY A 153 -0.01 19.47 -1.07
C GLY A 153 0.68 18.15 -1.42
N TRP A 154 1.88 18.24 -1.99
CA TRP A 154 2.70 17.07 -2.29
C TRP A 154 3.29 16.48 -1.01
N MET A 155 3.03 15.20 -0.79
CA MET A 155 3.55 14.37 0.31
C MET A 155 4.47 13.29 -0.24
N ALA A 156 5.23 12.64 0.64
CA ALA A 156 6.20 11.61 0.26
C ALA A 156 5.73 10.19 0.61
N GLY A 157 5.99 9.25 -0.27
CA GLY A 157 5.82 7.81 -0.03
C GLY A 157 6.99 7.03 -0.59
N VAL A 158 7.32 5.90 0.03
CA VAL A 158 8.41 5.02 -0.40
C VAL A 158 7.89 3.60 -0.52
N ALA A 159 8.33 2.91 -1.57
CA ALA A 159 8.08 1.49 -1.78
C ALA A 159 9.40 0.79 -2.14
N GLY A 160 9.70 -0.31 -1.47
CA GLY A 160 10.88 -1.16 -1.70
C GLY A 160 11.34 -1.87 -0.42
N PRO A 161 12.44 -2.63 -0.43
CA PRO A 161 13.26 -2.91 -1.59
C PRO A 161 12.56 -3.86 -2.57
N TYR A 162 12.77 -3.62 -3.86
CA TYR A 162 12.49 -4.54 -4.95
C TYR A 162 13.79 -5.08 -5.51
N VAL A 163 13.84 -6.35 -5.89
CA VAL A 163 15.00 -6.96 -6.55
C VAL A 163 14.61 -7.26 -7.99
N GLU A 164 15.43 -6.81 -8.94
CA GLU A 164 15.17 -7.07 -10.35
C GLU A 164 15.28 -8.59 -10.63
N GLY A 165 14.25 -9.16 -11.26
CA GLY A 165 14.23 -10.56 -11.67
C GLY A 165 13.84 -11.57 -10.58
N GLU A 166 13.54 -11.15 -9.34
CA GLU A 166 12.98 -12.03 -8.32
C GLU A 166 11.46 -11.91 -8.24
N ASP A 167 10.79 -13.05 -7.97
CA ASP A 167 9.37 -13.05 -7.68
C ASP A 167 9.10 -12.21 -6.43
N ASP A 168 8.17 -11.28 -6.61
CA ASP A 168 7.84 -10.22 -5.69
C ASP A 168 6.96 -10.77 -4.55
N ASP A 169 7.55 -11.61 -3.69
CA ASP A 169 6.89 -12.21 -2.52
C ASP A 169 7.72 -12.03 -1.22
N ARG A 170 8.70 -11.11 -1.22
CA ARG A 170 9.44 -10.74 -0.01
C ARG A 170 8.48 -10.16 1.04
N LEU A 171 8.47 -10.78 2.21
CA LEU A 171 7.79 -10.30 3.43
C LEU A 171 8.40 -8.99 3.97
N GLU A 172 9.56 -8.57 3.47
CA GLU A 172 10.37 -7.46 3.97
C GLU A 172 10.13 -6.13 3.24
N ARG A 173 9.13 -6.06 2.34
CA ARG A 173 8.84 -4.81 1.63
C ARG A 173 8.36 -3.72 2.57
N ILE A 174 9.09 -2.63 2.56
CA ILE A 174 8.74 -1.36 3.16
C ILE A 174 7.90 -0.58 2.16
N VAL A 175 6.59 -0.59 2.37
CA VAL A 175 5.67 0.36 1.74
C VAL A 175 5.20 1.28 2.85
N PHE A 176 5.55 2.56 2.76
CA PHE A 176 5.22 3.51 3.82
C PHE A 176 5.04 4.91 3.26
N SER A 177 4.13 5.68 3.85
CA SER A 177 3.92 7.09 3.56
C SER A 177 4.22 7.96 4.75
N ARG A 178 4.65 9.20 4.48
CA ARG A 178 4.71 10.26 5.48
C ARG A 178 3.88 11.44 4.98
N PHE A 179 2.91 11.88 5.77
CA PHE A 179 2.09 13.07 5.50
C PHE A 179 2.83 14.35 5.88
N GLU A 180 4.06 14.44 5.39
CA GLU A 180 4.91 15.61 5.48
C GLU A 180 5.15 16.12 4.08
N ALA A 181 5.24 17.45 3.94
CA ALA A 181 5.48 18.08 2.65
C ALA A 181 6.76 17.50 2.00
N PHE A 182 6.63 17.10 0.74
CA PHE A 182 7.68 16.43 -0.02
C PHE A 182 8.97 17.27 -0.04
N ASP A 183 8.86 18.58 -0.28
CA ASP A 183 10.01 19.48 -0.44
C ASP A 183 10.75 19.80 0.87
N LYS A 184 10.30 19.28 2.03
CA LYS A 184 11.03 19.46 3.30
C LYS A 184 12.29 18.61 3.42
N ARG A 185 12.46 17.62 2.55
CA ARG A 185 13.57 16.66 2.55
C ARG A 185 13.93 16.28 1.12
N THR A 186 15.15 15.83 0.91
CA THR A 186 15.51 15.15 -0.34
C THR A 186 14.82 13.78 -0.42
N PRO A 187 14.67 13.18 -1.61
CA PRO A 187 14.16 11.82 -1.76
C PRO A 187 14.91 10.78 -0.91
N GLU A 188 16.24 10.91 -0.82
CA GLU A 188 17.10 10.03 -0.03
C GLU A 188 16.83 10.17 1.48
N GLU A 189 16.61 11.40 1.96
CA GLU A 189 16.27 11.65 3.37
C GLU A 189 14.89 11.08 3.73
N HIS A 190 13.91 11.12 2.82
CA HIS A 190 12.61 10.47 3.03
C HIS A 190 12.75 8.95 3.21
N LEU A 191 13.59 8.30 2.38
CA LEU A 191 13.88 6.87 2.52
C LEU A 191 14.51 6.56 3.88
N VAL A 192 15.59 7.28 4.26
CA VAL A 192 16.28 7.09 5.55
C VAL A 192 15.32 7.24 6.73
N GLU A 193 14.42 8.22 6.66
CA GLU A 193 13.44 8.47 7.70
C GLU A 193 12.38 7.39 7.83
N ILE A 194 11.95 6.79 6.71
CA ILE A 194 11.02 5.66 6.70
C ILE A 194 11.70 4.40 7.24
N GLU A 195 12.95 4.15 6.85
CA GLU A 195 13.72 3.00 7.35
C GLU A 195 13.89 3.04 8.87
N LYS A 196 14.13 4.23 9.45
CA LYS A 196 14.16 4.43 10.91
C LYS A 196 12.84 4.10 11.60
N LEU A 197 11.69 4.27 10.93
CA LEU A 197 10.38 3.93 11.50
C LEU A 197 10.15 2.42 11.49
N VAL A 198 10.57 1.74 10.43
CA VAL A 198 10.40 0.27 10.30
C VAL A 198 11.36 -0.49 11.20
N SER A 199 12.62 -0.07 11.29
CA SER A 199 13.67 -0.69 12.13
C SER A 199 13.47 -0.52 13.64
N ARG A 200 12.50 0.30 14.08
CA ARG A 200 12.16 0.50 15.49
C ARG A 200 11.10 -0.48 16.01
N LYS A 201 10.58 -1.37 15.17
CA LYS A 201 9.63 -2.43 15.55
C LYS A 201 10.36 -3.75 15.76
#